data_AF-A0A8J5P9G6-F1
#
_entry.id   AF-A0A8J5P9G6-F1
#
_cell.length_a   1.000
_cell.length_b   1.000
_cell.length_c   1.000
_cell.angle_alpha   90.00
_cell.angle_beta   90.00
_cell.angle_gamma   90.00
#
_symmetry.space_group_name_H-M   'P 1'
#
loop_
_entity.id
_entity.type
_entity.pdbx_description
1 polymer ?
#
loop_
_entity_poly.entity_id
_entity_poly.type
_entity_poly.pdbx_seq_one_letter_code
_entity_poly.pdbx_strand_id
1 'polypeptide(L)'
;MAAYTFEQDATILGSLSPERRIQIAAENLNRIFPGDRSLDFLEVGASQVFPADELAGGSAFCYFGLMQKTEFLDTMHKPDWENRVFFAGEQASFTHGWIQGAFEAGLRCVQQIWSVAIEGEAP
;
A
#
# COMPACT_ATOMS: atom_id res chain seq x y z
N MET A 1 -11.91 -13.31 -6.95
CA MET A 1 -11.23 -12.06 -7.38
C MET A 1 -10.97 -12.17 -8.87
N ALA A 2 -11.54 -11.28 -9.69
CA ALA A 2 -11.47 -11.38 -11.15
C ALA A 2 -10.28 -10.62 -11.77
N ALA A 3 -9.79 -9.58 -11.10
CA ALA A 3 -8.60 -8.83 -11.50
C ALA A 3 -7.86 -8.33 -10.25
N TYR A 4 -6.53 -8.38 -10.29
CA TYR A 4 -5.63 -7.81 -9.30
C TYR A 4 -4.34 -7.41 -9.99
N THR A 5 -4.08 -6.11 -10.06
CA THR A 5 -3.02 -5.54 -10.89
C THR A 5 -2.23 -4.48 -10.13
N PHE A 6 -1.02 -4.19 -10.60
CA PHE A 6 -0.14 -3.16 -10.08
C PHE A 6 0.34 -2.22 -11.20
N GLU A 7 1.03 -1.16 -10.81
CA GLU A 7 1.72 -0.22 -11.70
C GLU A 7 0.84 0.28 -12.86
N GLN A 8 1.31 0.14 -14.10
CA GLN A 8 0.65 0.66 -15.28
C GLN A 8 -0.69 -0.04 -15.54
N ASP A 9 -0.80 -1.34 -15.30
CA ASP A 9 -2.04 -2.09 -15.47
C ASP A 9 -3.11 -1.63 -14.48
N ALA A 10 -2.72 -1.39 -13.22
CA ALA A 10 -3.61 -0.81 -12.21
C ALA A 10 -4.05 0.62 -12.59
N THR A 11 -3.15 1.41 -13.16
CA THR A 11 -3.45 2.78 -13.61
C THR A 11 -4.45 2.78 -14.77
N ILE A 12 -4.23 1.93 -15.78
CA ILE A 12 -5.12 1.80 -16.94
C ILE A 12 -6.51 1.32 -16.48
N LEU A 13 -6.57 0.24 -15.71
CA LEU A 13 -7.84 -0.29 -15.21
C LEU A 13 -8.54 0.74 -14.29
N GLY A 14 -7.77 1.38 -13.42
CA GLY A 14 -8.25 2.38 -12.47
C GLY A 14 -8.86 3.63 -13.12
N SER A 15 -8.43 3.98 -14.34
CA SER A 15 -8.96 5.12 -15.10
C SER A 15 -10.40 4.95 -15.58
N LEU A 16 -10.93 3.72 -15.58
CA LEU A 16 -12.30 3.42 -15.99
C LEU A 16 -13.30 3.72 -14.86
N SER A 17 -14.58 3.89 -15.21
CA SER A 17 -15.64 3.97 -14.19
C SER A 17 -15.71 2.68 -13.36
N PRO A 18 -16.17 2.74 -12.09
CA PRO A 18 -16.31 1.56 -11.24
C PRO A 18 -17.06 0.40 -11.91
N GLU A 19 -18.16 0.70 -12.59
CA GLU A 19 -18.99 -0.28 -13.29
C GLU A 19 -18.23 -0.92 -14.46
N ARG A 20 -17.48 -0.12 -15.23
CA ARG A 20 -16.71 -0.64 -16.37
C ARG A 20 -15.53 -1.51 -15.92
N ARG A 21 -14.90 -1.21 -14.77
CA ARG A 21 -13.85 -2.07 -14.19
C ARG A 21 -14.38 -3.47 -13.87
N ILE A 22 -15.55 -3.54 -13.22
CA ILE A 22 -16.20 -4.81 -12.90
C ILE A 22 -16.55 -5.57 -14.18
N GLN A 23 -17.16 -4.88 -15.13
CA GLN A 23 -17.60 -5.48 -16.39
C GLN A 23 -16.42 -6.05 -17.20
N ILE A 24 -15.33 -5.29 -17.38
CA ILE A 24 -14.13 -5.76 -18.09
C ILE A 24 -13.49 -6.95 -17.38
N ALA A 25 -13.43 -6.95 -16.05
CA ALA A 25 -12.90 -8.08 -15.31
C ALA A 25 -13.73 -9.36 -15.56
N ALA A 26 -15.06 -9.25 -15.60
CA ALA A 26 -15.94 -10.37 -15.91
C ALA A 26 -15.83 -10.82 -17.38
N GLU A 27 -15.77 -9.88 -18.34
CA GLU A 27 -15.55 -10.15 -19.77
C GLU A 27 -14.23 -10.92 -19.99
N ASN A 28 -13.14 -10.47 -19.36
CA ASN A 28 -11.83 -11.12 -19.44
C ASN A 28 -11.86 -12.51 -18.80
N LEU A 29 -12.53 -12.67 -17.65
CA LEU A 29 -12.70 -13.99 -17.02
C LEU A 29 -13.44 -14.96 -17.94
N ASN A 30 -14.52 -14.51 -18.60
CA ASN A 30 -15.28 -15.32 -19.55
C ASN A 30 -14.45 -15.69 -20.78
N ARG A 31 -13.58 -14.79 -21.23
CA ARG A 31 -12.68 -15.03 -22.36
C ARG A 31 -11.62 -16.09 -22.03
N ILE A 32 -11.08 -16.08 -20.81
CA ILE A 32 -10.06 -17.05 -20.38
C ILE A 32 -10.71 -18.39 -20.02
N PHE A 33 -11.87 -18.36 -19.36
CA PHE A 33 -12.61 -19.53 -18.89
C PHE A 33 -14.08 -19.47 -19.36
N PRO A 34 -14.36 -19.80 -20.64
CA PRO A 34 -15.70 -19.69 -21.21
C PRO A 34 -16.73 -20.61 -20.55
N GLY A 35 -16.29 -21.68 -19.88
CA GLY A 35 -17.17 -22.58 -19.12
C GLY A 35 -17.71 -21.96 -17.82
N ASP A 36 -17.05 -20.94 -17.29
CA ASP A 36 -17.41 -20.35 -16.00
C ASP A 36 -18.60 -19.38 -16.11
N ARG A 37 -18.97 -18.98 -17.34
CA ARG A 37 -20.11 -18.09 -17.63
C ARG A 37 -20.12 -16.86 -16.72
N SER A 38 -18.96 -16.24 -16.53
CA SER A 38 -18.78 -15.17 -15.53
C SER A 38 -19.69 -13.97 -15.76
N LEU A 39 -20.12 -13.71 -16.99
CA LEU A 39 -21.08 -12.67 -17.32
C LEU A 39 -22.51 -13.03 -16.88
N ASP A 40 -22.91 -14.29 -17.01
CA ASP A 40 -24.24 -14.77 -16.63
C ASP A 40 -24.43 -14.78 -15.10
N PHE A 41 -23.34 -14.97 -14.36
CA PHE A 41 -23.32 -15.06 -12.89
C PHE A 41 -22.87 -13.77 -12.19
N LEU A 42 -22.63 -12.68 -12.92
CA LEU A 42 -22.26 -11.40 -12.32
C LEU A 42 -23.50 -10.72 -11.74
N GLU A 43 -23.72 -10.88 -10.43
CA GLU A 43 -24.82 -10.23 -9.71
C GLU A 43 -24.41 -8.89 -9.08
N VAL A 44 -23.22 -8.85 -8.48
CA VAL A 44 -22.65 -7.67 -7.81
C VAL A 44 -21.13 -7.68 -7.94
N GLY A 45 -20.54 -6.50 -7.98
CA GLY A 45 -19.09 -6.34 -7.99
C GLY A 45 -18.64 -5.15 -7.16
N ALA A 46 -17.40 -5.21 -6.71
CA ALA A 46 -16.71 -4.11 -6.05
C ALA A 46 -15.32 -3.95 -6.68
N SER A 47 -14.81 -2.73 -6.67
CA SER A 47 -13.47 -2.43 -7.15
C SER A 47 -12.83 -1.36 -6.26
N GLN A 48 -11.58 -1.58 -5.87
CA GLN A 48 -10.76 -0.62 -5.12
C GLN A 48 -9.60 -0.17 -6.00
N VAL A 49 -9.34 1.13 -6.03
CA VAL A 49 -8.21 1.72 -6.75
C VAL A 49 -7.41 2.55 -5.75
N PHE A 50 -6.41 1.92 -5.14
CA PHE A 50 -5.61 2.57 -4.08
C PHE A 50 -4.99 3.90 -4.50
N PRO A 51 -4.45 4.08 -5.73
CA PRO A 51 -3.94 5.39 -6.13
C PRO A 51 -4.97 6.52 -6.18
N ALA A 52 -6.27 6.20 -6.26
CA ALA A 52 -7.35 7.18 -6.25
C ALA A 52 -7.96 7.41 -4.86
N ASP A 53 -7.52 6.66 -3.84
CA ASP A 53 -7.95 6.81 -2.47
C ASP A 53 -7.10 7.89 -1.77
N GLU A 54 -7.74 8.99 -1.37
CA GLU A 54 -7.08 10.13 -0.72
C GLU A 54 -6.33 9.73 0.55
N LEU A 55 -6.77 8.69 1.25
CA LEU A 55 -6.14 8.21 2.48
C LEU A 55 -5.01 7.21 2.23
N ALA A 56 -4.95 6.61 1.04
CA ALA A 56 -3.88 5.68 0.65
C ALA A 56 -2.64 6.42 0.10
N GLY A 57 -2.72 7.72 -0.16
CA GLY A 57 -1.56 8.53 -0.54
C GLY A 57 -1.02 8.27 -1.94
N GLY A 58 -1.85 7.77 -2.86
CA GLY A 58 -1.49 7.64 -4.29
C GLY A 58 -0.83 6.32 -4.69
N SER A 59 -0.72 5.34 -3.79
CA SER A 59 -0.24 3.99 -4.09
C SER A 59 -0.92 2.95 -3.19
N ALA A 60 -0.83 1.66 -3.53
CA ALA A 60 -1.26 0.57 -2.66
C ALA A 60 -0.31 0.34 -1.48
N PHE A 61 0.99 0.63 -1.66
CA PHE A 61 2.05 0.51 -0.66
C PHE A 61 3.32 1.23 -1.14
N CYS A 62 4.33 1.35 -0.28
CA CYS A 62 5.62 1.89 -0.69
C CYS A 62 6.39 0.89 -1.57
N TYR A 63 6.83 1.32 -2.75
CA TYR A 63 7.72 0.51 -3.57
C TYR A 63 8.93 1.35 -3.97
N PHE A 64 10.09 1.00 -3.41
CA PHE A 64 11.32 1.73 -3.69
C PHE A 64 11.78 1.49 -5.11
N GLY A 65 12.17 2.58 -5.78
CA GLY A 65 12.97 2.51 -6.99
C GLY A 65 14.37 1.98 -6.71
N LEU A 66 15.14 1.82 -7.80
CA LEU A 66 16.54 1.38 -7.71
C LEU A 66 17.32 2.25 -6.72
N MET A 67 18.07 1.60 -5.83
CA MET A 67 18.92 2.21 -4.80
C MET A 67 18.21 3.02 -3.70
N GLN A 68 16.93 3.35 -3.85
CA GLN A 68 16.21 4.20 -2.88
C GLN A 68 16.15 3.61 -1.47
N LYS A 69 16.04 2.29 -1.35
CA LYS A 69 16.06 1.63 -0.03
C LYS A 69 17.34 1.93 0.74
N THR A 70 18.48 1.81 0.05
CA THR A 70 19.80 2.07 0.64
C THR A 70 20.00 3.55 0.96
N GLU A 71 19.40 4.44 0.16
CA GLU A 71 19.55 5.88 0.33
C GLU A 71 18.64 6.46 1.44
N PHE A 72 17.40 5.99 1.53
CA PHE A 72 16.38 6.66 2.33
C PHE A 72 15.92 5.90 3.58
N LEU A 73 15.99 4.56 3.60
CA LEU A 73 15.34 3.80 4.67
C LEU A 73 15.90 4.11 6.06
N ASP A 74 17.23 4.25 6.17
CA ASP A 74 17.88 4.61 7.44
C ASP A 74 17.46 5.99 7.95
N THR A 75 17.24 6.94 7.03
CA THR A 75 16.72 8.27 7.37
C THR A 75 15.26 8.20 7.78
N MET A 76 14.43 7.41 7.10
CA MET A 76 13.02 7.19 7.45
C MET A 76 12.82 6.51 8.81
N HIS A 77 13.83 5.80 9.31
CA HIS A 77 13.80 5.20 10.65
C HIS A 77 14.16 6.18 11.77
N LYS A 78 14.80 7.32 11.47
CA LYS A 78 15.25 8.26 12.49
C LYS A 78 14.10 9.20 12.89
N PRO A 79 13.95 9.51 14.18
CA PRO A 79 13.07 10.60 14.60
C PRO A 79 13.61 11.94 14.08
N ASP A 80 12.73 12.92 13.96
CA ASP A 80 13.04 14.28 13.50
C ASP A 80 12.50 15.32 14.50
N TRP A 81 12.78 16.60 14.22
CA TRP A 81 12.36 17.74 15.03
C TRP A 81 12.80 17.61 16.49
N GLU A 82 14.09 17.31 16.71
CA GLU A 82 14.69 17.10 18.05
C GLU A 82 13.93 16.03 18.85
N ASN A 83 13.74 14.84 18.25
CA ASN A 83 13.07 13.70 18.88
C ASN A 83 11.60 13.94 19.27
N ARG A 84 10.89 14.80 18.52
CA ARG A 84 9.45 15.08 18.75
C ARG A 84 8.55 14.48 17.67
N VAL A 85 9.10 14.08 16.54
CA VAL A 85 8.37 13.43 15.44
C VAL A 85 8.99 12.07 15.16
N PHE A 86 8.18 11.02 15.16
CA PHE A 86 8.62 9.65 14.94
C PHE A 86 7.83 9.03 13.79
N PHE A 87 8.50 8.25 12.95
CA PHE A 87 7.91 7.69 11.73
C PHE A 87 7.71 6.18 11.84
N ALA A 88 6.47 5.77 11.62
CA ALA A 88 6.03 4.38 11.56
C ALA A 88 5.15 4.15 10.31
N GLY A 89 4.71 2.91 10.12
CA GLY A 89 3.98 2.48 8.94
C GLY A 89 4.83 1.56 8.05
N GLU A 90 4.17 0.87 7.13
CA GLU A 90 4.80 -0.12 6.25
C GLU A 90 5.96 0.49 5.43
N GLN A 91 5.81 1.75 5.00
CA GLN A 91 6.82 2.47 4.23
C GLN A 91 8.12 2.71 5.01
N ALA A 92 8.06 2.71 6.35
CA ALA A 92 9.20 2.89 7.24
C ALA A 92 9.68 1.54 7.83
N SER A 93 9.57 0.47 7.03
CA SER A 93 9.95 -0.89 7.38
C SER A 93 10.81 -1.54 6.29
N PHE A 94 11.39 -2.71 6.58
CA PHE A 94 12.11 -3.48 5.54
C PHE A 94 11.18 -4.32 4.65
N THR A 95 9.92 -4.48 5.05
CA THR A 95 8.95 -5.45 4.52
C THR A 95 7.74 -4.73 3.91
N HIS A 96 8.00 -4.01 2.83
CA HIS A 96 7.00 -3.23 2.12
C HIS A 96 5.85 -4.07 1.56
N GLY A 97 4.64 -3.51 1.51
CA GLY A 97 3.40 -4.17 1.09
C GLY A 97 2.80 -5.13 2.11
N TRP A 98 3.38 -5.23 3.32
CA TRP A 98 2.93 -6.17 4.35
C TRP A 98 2.51 -5.47 5.63
N ILE A 99 1.43 -5.98 6.24
CA ILE A 99 0.98 -5.59 7.58
C ILE A 99 2.09 -5.84 8.62
N GLN A 100 2.89 -6.89 8.45
CA GLN A 100 4.05 -7.16 9.31
C GLN A 100 5.02 -5.98 9.36
N GLY A 101 5.32 -5.36 8.21
CA GLY A 101 6.21 -4.20 8.15
C GLY A 101 5.67 -3.01 8.92
N ALA A 102 4.36 -2.75 8.81
CA ALA A 102 3.70 -1.73 9.61
C ALA A 102 3.81 -2.00 11.12
N PHE A 103 3.63 -3.26 11.55
CA PHE A 103 3.80 -3.65 12.95
C PHE A 103 5.23 -3.49 13.44
N GLU A 104 6.21 -3.97 12.68
CA GLU A 104 7.64 -3.86 13.02
C GLU A 104 8.06 -2.39 13.17
N ALA A 105 7.67 -1.54 12.21
CA ALA A 105 7.95 -0.11 12.28
C ALA A 105 7.24 0.57 13.46
N GLY A 106 6.00 0.17 13.77
CA GLY A 106 5.25 0.66 14.93
C GLY A 106 5.92 0.31 16.25
N LEU A 107 6.37 -0.94 16.43
CA LEU A 107 7.09 -1.37 17.63
C LEU A 107 8.42 -0.65 17.80
N ARG A 108 9.19 -0.49 16.70
CA ARG A 108 10.42 0.32 16.69
C ARG A 108 10.13 1.76 17.14
N CYS A 109 9.10 2.38 16.59
CA CYS A 109 8.71 3.75 16.92
C CYS A 109 8.35 3.91 18.41
N VAL A 110 7.58 2.97 18.97
CA VAL A 110 7.27 2.95 20.41
C VAL A 110 8.52 2.84 21.27
N GLN A 111 9.49 2.00 20.88
CA GLN A 111 10.77 1.89 21.59
C GLN A 111 11.56 3.20 21.55
N GLN A 112 11.61 3.88 20.39
CA GLN A 112 12.27 5.17 20.25
C GLN A 112 11.64 6.26 21.13
N ILE A 113 10.30 6.35 21.13
CA ILE A 113 9.55 7.28 21.99
C ILE A 113 9.84 7.00 23.46
N TRP A 114 9.82 5.72 23.85
CA TRP A 114 10.07 5.30 25.22
C TRP A 114 11.49 5.68 25.67
N SER A 115 12.52 5.41 24.86
CA SER A 115 13.90 5.79 25.16
C SER A 115 14.05 7.29 25.40
N VAL A 116 13.49 8.13 24.52
CA VAL A 116 13.56 9.59 24.67
C VAL A 116 12.86 10.06 25.94
N ALA A 117 11.70 9.47 26.26
CA ALA A 117 10.93 9.84 27.44
C ALA A 117 11.64 9.51 28.76
N ILE A 118 12.44 8.44 28.81
CA ILE A 118 13.15 8.01 30.03
C ILE A 118 14.58 8.55 30.15
N GLU A 119 15.26 8.80 29.04
CA GLU A 119 16.66 9.25 29.01
C GLU A 119 16.80 10.77 29.22
N GLY A 120 15.69 11.52 29.12
CA GLY A 120 15.69 12.96 29.42
C GLY A 120 16.45 13.81 28.41
N GLU A 121 16.80 13.27 27.24
CA GLU A 121 17.37 14.05 26.12
C GLU A 121 16.27 14.86 25.43
N ALA A 122 15.82 15.91 26.11
CA ALA A 122 15.31 17.11 25.49
C ALA A 122 16.39 18.19 25.61
N PRO A 123 16.90 18.78 24.50
CA PRO A 123 17.38 20.15 24.56
C PRO A 123 16.21 21.13 24.72
#